data_AF-A0A1V0UVM8-F1
#
_entry.id   AF-A0A1V0UVM8-F1
#
_cell.length_a   1.000
_cell.length_b   1.000
_cell.length_c   1.000
_cell.angle_alpha   90.00
_cell.angle_beta   90.00
_cell.angle_gamma   90.00
#
_symmetry.space_group_name_H-M   'P 1'
#
loop_
_entity.id
_entity.type
_entity.pdbx_description
1 polymer ?
#
loop_
_entity_poly.entity_id
_entity_poly.type
_entity_poly.pdbx_seq_one_letter_code
_entity_poly.pdbx_strand_id
1 'polypeptide(L)'
;MSIIEGTLSTQGTVTAKVEQVRSGQGNTTLERSKLVLSGEGSFKAVLDAMQPGDSVAITTSSSAPWNQMQEAIGGIHMLVENGNVASTDQKDIHPRTAVGIKQDRSVFFLIIDGRQPGYSEGISLGDLAILMKEMGAVNALNLDGGGSSTFAARQPGDSQLSVVNRPSDGGERSVANSLLVISTAPQQGLAKLAVNPHQTLMLKGGAN
;
A
#
# COMPACT_ATOMS: atom_id res chain seq x y z
N MET A 1 17.75 -6.13 -21.39
CA MET A 1 18.57 -7.34 -21.15
C MET A 1 17.62 -8.53 -21.08
N SER A 2 17.96 -9.68 -21.66
CA SER A 2 17.17 -10.92 -21.53
C SER A 2 17.70 -11.72 -20.34
N ILE A 3 16.80 -12.23 -19.49
CA ILE A 3 17.20 -13.15 -18.41
C ILE A 3 17.65 -14.48 -19.04
N ILE A 4 18.83 -14.95 -18.65
CA ILE A 4 19.36 -16.26 -19.05
C ILE A 4 19.07 -17.29 -17.95
N GLU A 5 19.29 -16.92 -16.69
CA GLU A 5 19.18 -17.82 -15.54
C GLU A 5 18.78 -17.04 -14.28
N GLY A 6 18.04 -17.69 -13.39
CA GLY A 6 17.62 -17.15 -12.09
C GLY A 6 16.30 -16.37 -12.15
N THR A 7 15.85 -15.92 -10.99
CA THR A 7 14.68 -15.04 -10.85
C THR A 7 15.01 -13.98 -9.81
N LEU A 8 14.63 -12.73 -10.10
CA LEU A 8 14.94 -11.62 -9.20
C LEU A 8 14.16 -11.82 -7.89
N SER A 9 14.88 -11.77 -6.78
CA SER A 9 14.33 -11.96 -5.43
C SER A 9 15.10 -11.11 -4.42
N THR A 10 14.69 -11.12 -3.15
CA THR A 10 15.38 -10.42 -2.06
C THR A 10 16.73 -11.04 -1.69
N GLN A 11 17.01 -12.25 -2.20
CA GLN A 11 18.28 -12.95 -2.04
C GLN A 11 18.52 -13.91 -3.20
N GLY A 12 19.57 -13.67 -3.99
CA GLY A 12 19.96 -14.57 -5.07
C GLY A 12 20.69 -13.86 -6.18
N THR A 13 20.94 -14.57 -7.27
CA THR A 13 21.59 -14.02 -8.46
C THR A 13 20.72 -14.28 -9.68
N VAL A 14 20.59 -13.25 -10.52
CA VAL A 14 20.02 -13.35 -11.87
C VAL A 14 21.12 -13.04 -12.87
N THR A 15 21.28 -13.90 -13.86
CA THR A 15 22.20 -13.66 -14.97
C THR A 15 21.40 -13.25 -16.18
N ALA A 16 21.77 -12.14 -16.81
CA ALA A 16 21.10 -11.59 -17.98
C ALA A 16 22.10 -11.24 -19.08
N LYS A 17 21.65 -11.29 -20.34
CA LYS A 17 22.42 -10.86 -21.50
C LYS A 17 22.04 -9.44 -21.89
N VAL A 18 23.02 -8.59 -22.15
CA VAL A 18 22.79 -7.26 -22.72
C VAL A 18 22.29 -7.42 -24.16
N GLU A 19 21.09 -6.90 -24.42
CA GLU A 19 20.52 -6.84 -25.78
C GLU A 19 20.85 -5.51 -26.46
N GLN A 20 20.80 -4.44 -25.68
CA GLN A 20 20.93 -3.07 -26.18
C GLN A 20 21.35 -2.15 -25.04
N VAL A 21 22.17 -1.15 -25.38
CA VAL A 21 22.52 -0.01 -24.54
C VAL A 21 21.92 1.25 -25.15
N ARG A 22 21.28 2.08 -24.33
CA ARG A 22 20.61 3.32 -24.75
C ARG A 22 21.08 4.47 -23.86
N SER A 23 21.83 5.40 -24.42
CA SER A 23 22.34 6.59 -23.71
C SER A 23 21.40 7.77 -23.91
N GLY A 24 21.07 8.48 -22.83
CA GLY A 24 20.24 9.69 -22.88
C GLY A 24 18.77 9.46 -23.27
N GLN A 25 18.30 8.21 -23.20
CA GLN A 25 16.92 7.83 -23.48
C GLN A 25 16.28 7.19 -22.25
N GLY A 26 15.00 7.46 -22.04
CA GLY A 26 14.16 6.82 -21.01
C GLY A 26 12.98 6.07 -21.62
N ASN A 27 12.02 5.69 -20.77
CA ASN A 27 10.75 5.05 -21.18
C ASN A 27 10.90 3.75 -21.99
N THR A 28 11.98 2.99 -21.76
CA THR A 28 12.15 1.66 -22.35
C THR A 28 11.00 0.75 -21.92
N THR A 29 10.29 0.17 -22.90
CA THR A 29 9.20 -0.78 -22.64
C THR A 29 9.71 -1.97 -21.83
N LEU A 30 8.99 -2.31 -20.76
CA LEU A 30 9.23 -3.52 -19.97
C LEU A 30 8.48 -4.68 -20.61
N GLU A 31 9.23 -5.67 -21.09
CA GLU A 31 8.68 -6.92 -21.63
C GLU A 31 8.84 -8.05 -20.60
N ARG A 32 7.99 -9.08 -20.70
CA ARG A 32 8.14 -10.29 -19.87
C ARG A 32 9.53 -10.89 -20.07
N SER A 33 10.13 -11.35 -18.97
CA SER A 33 11.46 -11.99 -18.94
C SER A 33 12.62 -11.08 -19.38
N LYS A 34 12.41 -9.77 -19.48
CA LYS A 34 13.46 -8.78 -19.69
C LYS A 34 13.67 -7.92 -18.47
N LEU A 35 14.91 -7.48 -18.30
CA LEU A 35 15.32 -6.49 -17.31
C LEU A 35 15.77 -5.22 -18.03
N VAL A 36 15.41 -4.08 -17.46
CA VAL A 36 15.95 -2.76 -17.81
C VAL A 36 16.81 -2.31 -16.64
N LEU A 37 18.12 -2.19 -16.87
CA LEU A 37 19.03 -1.54 -15.94
C LEU A 37 19.16 -0.08 -16.35
N SER A 38 18.79 0.82 -15.46
CA SER A 38 18.84 2.27 -15.67
C SER A 38 19.70 2.91 -14.58
N GLY A 39 20.51 3.89 -14.94
CA GLY A 39 21.41 4.57 -14.04
C GLY A 39 21.86 5.90 -14.61
N GLU A 40 22.13 6.84 -13.72
CA GLU A 40 22.56 8.20 -14.04
C GLU A 40 23.87 8.55 -13.30
N GLY A 41 24.39 9.75 -13.53
CA GLY A 41 25.61 10.24 -12.88
C GLY A 41 26.82 9.34 -13.15
N SER A 42 27.55 8.95 -12.09
CA SER A 42 28.75 8.12 -12.18
C SER A 42 28.49 6.72 -12.74
N PHE A 43 27.27 6.18 -12.60
CA PHE A 43 26.91 4.87 -13.16
C PHE A 43 26.66 4.91 -14.67
N LYS A 44 26.47 6.10 -15.24
CA LYS A 44 26.27 6.25 -16.68
C LYS A 44 27.46 5.67 -17.47
N ALA A 45 28.68 5.96 -17.04
CA ALA A 45 29.88 5.46 -17.71
C ALA A 45 29.97 3.92 -17.69
N VAL A 46 29.51 3.28 -16.61
CA VAL A 46 29.44 1.82 -16.49
C VAL A 46 28.44 1.24 -17.48
N LEU A 47 27.26 1.85 -17.60
CA LEU A 47 26.21 1.40 -18.51
C LEU A 47 26.57 1.65 -19.98
N ASP A 48 27.17 2.79 -20.30
CA ASP A 48 27.61 3.15 -21.66
C ASP A 48 28.73 2.23 -22.16
N ALA A 49 29.55 1.68 -21.26
CA ALA A 49 30.64 0.78 -21.59
C ALA A 49 30.18 -0.65 -21.92
N MET A 50 28.94 -1.02 -21.56
CA MET A 50 28.38 -2.32 -21.89
C MET A 50 28.13 -2.47 -23.40
N GLN A 51 28.18 -3.70 -23.89
CA GLN A 51 27.92 -4.03 -25.28
C GLN A 51 26.82 -5.09 -25.39
N PRO A 52 26.00 -5.06 -26.45
CA PRO A 52 25.13 -6.18 -26.80
C PRO A 52 25.94 -7.48 -26.84
N GLY A 53 25.50 -8.48 -26.06
CA GLY A 53 26.24 -9.72 -25.89
C GLY A 53 26.79 -9.94 -24.48
N ASP A 54 27.08 -8.87 -23.75
CA ASP A 54 27.69 -8.94 -22.42
C ASP A 54 26.80 -9.72 -21.44
N SER A 55 27.43 -10.50 -20.57
CA SER A 55 26.77 -11.20 -19.47
C SER A 55 26.83 -10.33 -18.21
N VAL A 56 25.68 -10.08 -17.62
CA VAL A 56 25.53 -9.28 -16.41
C VAL A 56 24.90 -10.15 -15.33
N ALA A 57 25.61 -10.32 -14.22
CA ALA A 57 25.09 -10.94 -13.01
C ALA A 57 24.58 -9.86 -12.05
N ILE A 58 23.30 -9.94 -11.68
CA ILE A 58 22.65 -9.10 -10.69
C ILE A 58 22.46 -9.94 -9.44
N THR A 59 23.25 -9.67 -8.40
CA THR A 59 23.15 -10.34 -7.11
C THR A 59 22.45 -9.43 -6.10
N THR A 60 21.39 -9.94 -5.51
CA THR A 60 20.68 -9.31 -4.40
C THR A 60 20.96 -10.07 -3.11
N SER A 61 21.07 -9.33 -2.03
CA SER A 61 21.12 -9.88 -0.68
C SER A 61 20.40 -8.94 0.27
N SER A 62 19.76 -9.53 1.27
CA SER A 62 19.09 -8.81 2.35
C SER A 62 19.35 -9.55 3.66
N SER A 63 19.33 -8.82 4.77
CA SER A 63 19.46 -9.38 6.11
C SER A 63 18.08 -9.64 6.72
N ALA A 64 18.04 -10.43 7.79
CA ALA A 64 16.83 -10.55 8.59
C ALA A 64 16.39 -9.17 9.13
N PRO A 65 15.07 -8.87 9.16
CA PRO A 65 13.97 -9.77 8.80
C PRO A 65 13.60 -9.77 7.31
N TRP A 66 14.21 -8.92 6.48
CA TRP A 66 13.82 -8.69 5.09
C TRP A 66 14.04 -9.89 4.16
N ASN A 67 15.00 -10.75 4.48
CA ASN A 67 15.26 -11.96 3.70
C ASN A 67 14.15 -13.03 3.76
N GLN A 68 13.17 -12.88 4.67
CA GLN A 68 12.00 -13.77 4.79
C GLN A 68 10.69 -13.09 4.34
N MET A 69 10.76 -11.82 3.93
CA MET A 69 9.59 -11.05 3.53
C MET A 69 9.09 -11.49 2.14
N GLN A 70 7.80 -11.78 2.04
CA GLN A 70 7.14 -12.16 0.78
C GLN A 70 6.51 -10.96 0.08
N GLU A 71 5.94 -10.06 0.88
CA GLU A 71 5.25 -8.86 0.42
C GLU A 71 5.64 -7.68 1.30
N ALA A 72 5.79 -6.51 0.67
CA ALA A 72 5.98 -5.26 1.36
C ALA A 72 5.22 -4.14 0.66
N ILE A 73 4.76 -3.20 1.48
CA ILE A 73 4.21 -1.94 1.02
C ILE A 73 4.93 -0.80 1.73
N GLY A 74 5.27 0.23 0.97
CA GLY A 74 5.80 1.46 1.53
C GLY A 74 4.68 2.33 2.09
N GLY A 75 4.97 3.03 3.18
CA GLY A 75 4.15 4.14 3.68
C GLY A 75 5.00 5.41 3.79
N ILE A 76 4.36 6.48 4.24
CA ILE A 76 4.97 7.82 4.24
C ILE A 76 5.50 8.17 5.64
N HIS A 77 4.69 7.94 6.68
CA HIS A 77 5.02 8.34 8.05
C HIS A 77 4.68 7.23 9.04
N MET A 78 5.62 6.91 9.92
CA MET A 78 5.32 6.14 11.12
C MET A 78 4.40 6.97 12.03
N LEU A 79 3.31 6.36 12.49
CA LEU A 79 2.34 6.97 13.38
C LEU A 79 2.55 6.49 14.81
N VAL A 80 2.76 5.19 14.97
CA VAL A 80 3.09 4.56 16.25
C VAL A 80 4.27 3.64 16.02
N GLU A 81 5.27 3.70 16.88
CA GLU A 81 6.44 2.82 16.84
C GLU A 81 6.71 2.27 18.24
N ASN A 82 6.72 0.94 18.37
CA ASN A 82 6.92 0.24 19.64
C ASN A 82 6.01 0.75 20.77
N GLY A 83 4.77 1.09 20.41
CA GLY A 83 3.75 1.61 21.31
C GLY A 83 3.85 3.10 21.61
N ASN A 84 4.81 3.84 21.05
CA ASN A 84 4.96 5.28 21.24
C ASN A 84 4.40 6.04 20.05
N VAL A 85 3.66 7.12 20.31
CA VAL A 85 3.13 8.01 19.28
C VAL A 85 4.29 8.80 18.66
N ALA A 86 4.39 8.82 17.33
CA ALA A 86 5.38 9.61 16.62
C ALA A 86 5.04 11.11 16.72
N SER A 87 6.07 11.94 16.92
CA SER A 87 5.90 13.40 16.92
C SER A 87 5.86 13.93 15.48
N THR A 88 5.03 14.93 15.23
CA THR A 88 4.95 15.63 13.94
C THR A 88 4.46 17.05 14.14
N ASP A 89 5.03 17.98 13.37
CA ASP A 89 4.60 19.37 13.31
C ASP A 89 3.57 19.62 12.19
N GLN A 90 3.20 18.59 11.42
CA GLN A 90 2.21 18.69 10.36
C GLN A 90 0.80 18.79 10.92
N LYS A 91 0.17 19.95 10.72
CA LYS A 91 -1.18 20.26 11.22
C LYS A 91 -2.26 20.18 10.15
N ASP A 92 -1.89 19.91 8.90
CA ASP A 92 -2.84 19.87 7.79
C ASP A 92 -3.82 18.71 7.95
N ILE A 93 -5.11 19.06 7.86
CA ILE A 93 -6.23 18.13 7.97
C ILE A 93 -6.54 17.58 6.58
N HIS A 94 -6.46 16.27 6.43
CA HIS A 94 -6.71 15.59 5.16
C HIS A 94 -7.43 14.25 5.37
N PRO A 95 -8.06 13.69 4.33
CA PRO A 95 -8.39 12.28 4.29
C PRO A 95 -7.11 11.44 4.46
N ARG A 96 -7.18 10.34 5.19
CA ARG A 96 -6.02 9.50 5.52
C ARG A 96 -6.35 8.02 5.38
N THR A 97 -5.35 7.24 4.96
CA THR A 97 -5.36 5.78 5.01
C THR A 97 -4.22 5.34 5.91
N ALA A 98 -4.50 4.48 6.88
CA ALA A 98 -3.49 3.96 7.81
C ALA A 98 -3.64 2.45 8.01
N VAL A 99 -2.52 1.80 8.32
CA VAL A 99 -2.47 0.40 8.75
C VAL A 99 -1.85 0.34 10.14
N GLY A 100 -2.45 -0.46 11.01
CA GLY A 100 -2.01 -0.68 12.39
C GLY A 100 -1.83 -2.16 12.69
N ILE A 101 -0.84 -2.46 13.52
CA ILE A 101 -0.58 -3.80 14.06
C ILE A 101 -0.75 -3.71 15.57
N LYS A 102 -1.59 -4.60 16.13
CA LYS A 102 -1.81 -4.71 17.57
C LYS A 102 -0.80 -5.65 18.23
N GLN A 103 -0.78 -5.70 19.56
CA GLN A 103 0.14 -6.54 20.33
C GLN A 103 -0.04 -8.04 20.05
N ASP A 104 -1.26 -8.48 19.74
CA ASP A 104 -1.58 -9.86 19.33
C ASP A 104 -1.22 -10.17 17.86
N ARG A 105 -0.61 -9.20 17.17
CA ARG A 105 -0.26 -9.22 15.73
C ARG A 105 -1.45 -9.17 14.78
N SER A 106 -2.67 -8.91 15.27
CA SER A 106 -3.78 -8.58 14.38
C SER A 106 -3.49 -7.26 13.65
N VAL A 107 -3.86 -7.23 12.37
CA VAL A 107 -3.71 -6.07 11.50
C VAL A 107 -5.08 -5.43 11.33
N PHE A 108 -5.13 -4.11 11.40
CA PHE A 108 -6.33 -3.34 11.09
C PHE A 108 -6.00 -2.16 10.18
N PHE A 109 -7.01 -1.74 9.43
CA PHE A 109 -6.94 -0.58 8.55
C PHE A 109 -7.87 0.50 9.08
N LEU A 110 -7.44 1.75 8.96
CA LEU A 110 -8.26 2.92 9.26
C LEU A 110 -8.27 3.83 8.05
N ILE A 111 -9.48 4.15 7.58
CA ILE A 111 -9.71 5.07 6.48
C ILE A 111 -10.55 6.20 7.03
N ILE A 112 -10.04 7.42 6.90
CA ILE A 112 -10.69 8.65 7.34
C ILE A 112 -11.00 9.47 6.09
N ASP A 113 -12.28 9.66 5.78
CA ASP A 113 -12.71 10.60 4.75
C ASP A 113 -12.37 12.04 5.17
N GLY A 114 -12.29 12.96 4.22
CA GLY A 114 -11.97 14.36 4.52
C GLY A 114 -12.29 15.30 3.37
N ARG A 115 -12.03 16.60 3.58
CA ARG A 115 -12.32 17.71 2.64
C ARG A 115 -13.80 17.81 2.25
N GLN A 116 -14.70 17.41 3.14
CA GLN A 116 -16.13 17.34 2.88
C GLN A 116 -16.89 18.05 4.01
N PRO A 117 -17.09 19.39 3.90
CA PRO A 117 -17.76 20.16 4.93
C PRO A 117 -19.13 19.61 5.31
N GLY A 118 -19.37 19.49 6.62
CA GLY A 118 -20.60 18.93 7.18
C GLY A 118 -20.68 17.39 7.18
N TYR A 119 -19.65 16.69 6.69
CA TYR A 119 -19.52 15.24 6.76
C TYR A 119 -18.21 14.82 7.45
N SER A 120 -17.08 15.14 6.83
CA SER A 120 -15.76 14.89 7.40
C SER A 120 -14.76 15.89 6.87
N GLU A 121 -14.11 16.62 7.77
CA GLU A 121 -13.00 17.51 7.42
C GLU A 121 -11.72 16.72 7.13
N GLY A 122 -11.56 15.56 7.76
CA GLY A 122 -10.35 14.74 7.75
C GLY A 122 -9.70 14.73 9.13
N ILE A 123 -8.42 14.36 9.18
CA ILE A 123 -7.64 14.32 10.42
C ILE A 123 -6.20 14.81 10.19
N SER A 124 -5.62 15.46 11.20
CA SER A 124 -4.20 15.80 11.21
C SER A 124 -3.35 14.53 11.39
N LEU A 125 -2.05 14.59 11.05
CA LEU A 125 -1.18 13.42 11.22
C LEU A 125 -0.96 13.09 12.70
N GLY A 126 -0.85 14.11 13.56
CA GLY A 126 -0.70 13.94 15.00
C GLY A 126 -1.92 13.31 15.66
N ASP A 127 -3.13 13.78 15.33
CA ASP A 127 -4.36 13.22 15.86
C ASP A 127 -4.60 11.80 15.36
N LEU A 128 -4.24 11.51 14.10
CA LEU A 128 -4.28 10.15 13.56
C LEU A 128 -3.35 9.21 14.34
N ALA A 129 -2.15 9.68 14.69
CA ALA A 129 -1.20 8.89 15.45
C ALA A 129 -1.71 8.55 16.86
N ILE A 130 -2.33 9.52 17.54
CA ILE A 130 -3.01 9.32 18.82
C ILE A 130 -4.17 8.33 18.67
N LEU A 131 -5.04 8.52 17.67
CA LEU A 131 -6.19 7.64 17.43
C LEU A 131 -5.77 6.19 17.15
N MET A 132 -4.74 5.98 16.31
CA MET A 132 -4.23 4.63 16.04
C MET A 132 -3.71 3.96 17.32
N LYS A 133 -3.04 4.72 18.19
CA LYS A 133 -2.58 4.22 19.50
C LYS A 133 -3.75 3.86 20.41
N GLU A 134 -4.77 4.70 20.49
CA GLU A 134 -6.00 4.45 21.27
C GLU A 134 -6.78 3.22 20.77
N MET A 135 -6.77 2.98 19.45
CA MET A 135 -7.32 1.75 18.85
C MET A 135 -6.49 0.49 19.11
N GLY A 136 -5.35 0.63 19.80
CA GLY A 136 -4.50 -0.47 20.26
C GLY A 136 -3.32 -0.80 19.35
N ALA A 137 -2.97 0.07 18.39
CA ALA A 137 -1.76 -0.14 17.60
C ALA A 137 -0.51 -0.08 18.49
N VAL A 138 0.36 -1.09 18.34
CA VAL A 138 1.75 -1.04 18.84
C VAL A 138 2.70 -0.57 17.75
N ASN A 139 2.36 -0.78 16.48
CA ASN A 139 2.99 -0.14 15.34
C ASN A 139 1.91 0.33 14.37
N ALA A 140 2.06 1.52 13.79
CA ALA A 140 1.14 2.04 12.79
C ALA A 140 1.87 2.90 11.76
N LEU A 141 1.41 2.81 10.52
CA LEU A 141 2.00 3.49 9.36
C LEU A 141 0.90 4.22 8.60
N ASN A 142 1.13 5.49 8.28
CA ASN A 142 0.31 6.27 7.36
C ASN A 142 0.67 5.91 5.91
N LEU A 143 -0.34 5.54 5.13
CA LEU A 143 -0.25 5.25 3.71
C LEU A 143 -0.63 6.49 2.88
N ASP A 144 -0.75 6.32 1.57
CA ASP A 144 -1.24 7.40 0.70
C ASP A 144 -2.67 7.83 1.10
N GLY A 145 -2.90 9.13 1.07
CA GLY A 145 -4.09 9.78 1.61
C GLY A 145 -4.75 10.73 0.61
N GLY A 146 -5.48 11.72 1.12
CA GLY A 146 -6.20 12.66 0.26
C GLY A 146 -7.22 11.94 -0.62
N GLY A 147 -7.35 12.36 -1.89
CA GLY A 147 -8.26 11.74 -2.84
C GLY A 147 -7.93 10.28 -3.20
N SER A 148 -6.76 9.78 -2.82
CA SER A 148 -6.43 8.35 -2.95
C SER A 148 -7.11 7.49 -1.88
N SER A 149 -7.57 8.07 -0.77
CA SER A 149 -8.17 7.32 0.35
C SER A 149 -9.48 6.66 -0.09
N THR A 150 -9.42 5.36 -0.32
CA THR A 150 -10.55 4.55 -0.79
C THR A 150 -10.55 3.23 -0.06
N PHE A 151 -11.71 2.84 0.46
CA PHE A 151 -11.95 1.52 1.04
C PHE A 151 -13.09 0.85 0.30
N ALA A 152 -12.80 -0.31 -0.27
CA ALA A 152 -13.78 -1.12 -0.96
C ALA A 152 -13.87 -2.49 -0.29
N ALA A 153 -15.09 -2.96 -0.08
CA ALA A 153 -15.37 -4.21 0.61
C ALA A 153 -16.55 -4.94 -0.06
N ARG A 154 -16.60 -6.26 0.14
CA ARG A 154 -17.80 -7.05 -0.08
C ARG A 154 -18.47 -7.20 1.26
N GLN A 155 -19.69 -6.67 1.42
CA GLN A 155 -20.48 -6.92 2.61
C GLN A 155 -21.03 -8.35 2.58
N PRO A 156 -21.46 -8.90 3.73
CA PRO A 156 -22.10 -10.22 3.75
C PRO A 156 -23.28 -10.29 2.76
N GLY A 157 -23.18 -11.20 1.80
CA GLY A 157 -24.17 -11.39 0.74
C GLY A 157 -23.83 -10.72 -0.60
N ASP A 158 -22.86 -9.81 -0.63
CA ASP A 158 -22.42 -9.17 -1.87
C ASP A 158 -21.63 -10.16 -2.74
N SER A 159 -21.93 -10.13 -4.04
CA SER A 159 -21.14 -10.85 -5.05
C SER A 159 -20.04 -9.97 -5.67
N GLN A 160 -20.13 -8.65 -5.51
CA GLN A 160 -19.25 -7.67 -6.12
C GLN A 160 -18.61 -6.79 -5.03
N LEU A 161 -17.41 -6.31 -5.33
CA LEU A 161 -16.74 -5.33 -4.48
C LEU A 161 -17.38 -3.95 -4.68
N SER A 162 -17.60 -3.20 -3.61
CA SER A 162 -18.09 -1.82 -3.69
C SER A 162 -17.33 -0.92 -2.73
N VAL A 163 -17.16 0.36 -3.11
CA VAL A 163 -16.63 1.39 -2.22
C VAL A 163 -17.59 1.61 -1.05
N VAL A 164 -17.05 1.66 0.16
CA VAL A 164 -17.82 1.83 1.40
C VAL A 164 -17.53 3.15 2.12
N ASN A 165 -16.50 3.89 1.72
CA ASN A 165 -16.25 5.27 2.18
C ASN A 165 -16.70 6.30 1.13
N ARG A 166 -16.48 7.60 1.37
CA ARG A 166 -16.78 8.68 0.42
C ARG A 166 -15.48 9.39 -0.02
N PRO A 167 -14.87 8.97 -1.14
CA PRO A 167 -13.66 9.60 -1.67
C PRO A 167 -13.78 11.11 -1.87
N SER A 168 -12.72 11.85 -1.53
CA SER A 168 -12.78 13.32 -1.46
C SER A 168 -12.83 14.02 -2.83
N ASP A 169 -12.48 13.34 -3.91
CA ASP A 169 -12.42 13.93 -5.25
C ASP A 169 -13.78 13.87 -6.00
N GLY A 170 -14.85 13.50 -5.29
CA GLY A 170 -16.17 13.25 -5.86
C GLY A 170 -16.35 11.84 -6.44
N GLY A 171 -15.28 11.03 -6.44
CA GLY A 171 -15.24 9.64 -6.88
C GLY A 171 -13.87 9.01 -6.62
N GLU A 172 -13.72 7.74 -6.97
CA GLU A 172 -12.45 7.01 -6.82
C GLU A 172 -11.36 7.62 -7.70
N ARG A 173 -10.17 7.82 -7.12
CA ARG A 173 -8.97 8.23 -7.84
C ARG A 173 -8.20 7.01 -8.32
N SER A 174 -7.65 7.06 -9.53
CA SER A 174 -6.68 6.06 -10.00
C SER A 174 -5.44 6.08 -9.12
N VAL A 175 -5.09 4.94 -8.53
CA VAL A 175 -3.90 4.74 -7.68
C VAL A 175 -2.95 3.73 -8.31
N ALA A 176 -1.65 3.81 -7.97
CA ALA A 176 -0.64 2.95 -8.56
C ALA A 176 -0.63 1.53 -7.96
N ASN A 177 -1.03 1.38 -6.70
CA ASN A 177 -1.09 0.11 -5.98
C ASN A 177 -2.16 0.17 -4.87
N SER A 178 -2.47 -0.99 -4.28
CA SER A 178 -3.42 -1.13 -3.18
C SER A 178 -3.07 -2.33 -2.29
N LEU A 179 -3.60 -2.35 -1.05
CA LEU A 179 -3.60 -3.51 -0.18
C LEU A 179 -4.93 -4.24 -0.30
N LEU A 180 -4.88 -5.56 -0.52
CA LEU A 180 -6.05 -6.41 -0.59
C LEU A 180 -6.02 -7.44 0.53
N VAL A 181 -7.11 -7.51 1.30
CA VAL A 181 -7.34 -8.62 2.24
C VAL A 181 -8.24 -9.63 1.53
N ILE A 182 -7.64 -10.75 1.10
CA ILE A 182 -8.33 -11.77 0.32
C ILE A 182 -8.59 -12.98 1.21
N SER A 183 -9.86 -13.37 1.32
CA SER A 183 -10.24 -14.64 1.92
C SER A 183 -10.12 -15.76 0.88
N THR A 184 -9.43 -16.84 1.25
CA THR A 184 -9.38 -18.09 0.47
C THR A 184 -10.41 -19.11 0.95
N ALA A 185 -11.26 -18.76 1.91
CA ALA A 185 -12.31 -19.64 2.40
C ALA A 185 -13.31 -19.97 1.28
N PRO A 186 -13.79 -21.22 1.20
CA PRO A 186 -14.76 -21.60 0.17
C PRO A 186 -16.08 -20.85 0.37
N GLN A 187 -16.69 -20.43 -0.73
CA GLN A 187 -18.04 -19.86 -0.70
C GLN A 187 -19.04 -20.94 -0.30
N GLN A 188 -19.80 -20.66 0.76
CA GLN A 188 -20.87 -21.54 1.23
C GLN A 188 -22.24 -21.00 0.78
N GLY A 189 -23.26 -21.85 0.85
CA GLY A 189 -24.65 -21.43 0.63
C GLY A 189 -25.13 -20.43 1.69
N LEU A 190 -26.28 -19.80 1.44
CA LEU A 190 -26.90 -18.86 2.37
C LEU A 190 -27.14 -19.53 3.73
N ALA A 191 -26.43 -19.07 4.76
CA ALA A 191 -26.56 -19.60 6.12
C ALA A 191 -27.52 -18.80 7.00
N LYS A 192 -27.60 -17.47 6.79
CA LYS A 192 -28.38 -16.55 7.62
C LYS A 192 -28.84 -15.34 6.82
N LEU A 193 -30.06 -14.89 7.08
CA LEU A 193 -30.55 -13.58 6.64
C LEU A 193 -30.29 -12.55 7.75
N ALA A 194 -29.65 -11.44 7.41
CA ALA A 194 -29.41 -10.32 8.32
C ALA A 194 -29.93 -9.04 7.67
N VAL A 195 -30.65 -8.22 8.44
CA VAL A 195 -31.10 -6.91 8.00
C VAL A 195 -30.04 -5.89 8.42
N ASN A 196 -29.47 -5.17 7.45
CA ASN A 196 -28.51 -4.10 7.71
C ASN A 196 -29.14 -2.75 7.32
N PRO A 197 -29.56 -1.91 8.28
CA PRO A 197 -30.15 -0.62 7.96
C PRO A 197 -29.08 0.32 7.38
N HIS A 198 -29.36 0.91 6.20
CA HIS A 198 -28.45 1.86 5.55
C HIS A 198 -28.25 3.16 6.32
N GLN A 199 -29.15 3.48 7.25
CA GLN A 199 -29.06 4.64 8.14
C GLN A 199 -29.54 4.26 9.53
N THR A 200 -28.72 4.53 10.54
CA THR A 200 -29.12 4.50 11.94
C THR A 200 -29.45 5.92 12.36
N LEU A 201 -30.74 6.26 12.42
CA LEU A 201 -31.20 7.52 12.98
C LEU A 201 -31.32 7.36 14.50
N MET A 202 -30.36 7.90 15.26
CA MET A 202 -30.51 8.03 16.70
C MET A 202 -31.21 9.34 17.03
N LEU A 203 -32.49 9.26 17.38
CA LEU A 203 -33.26 10.40 17.88
C LEU A 203 -33.02 10.58 19.39
N LYS A 204 -32.81 11.83 19.82
CA LYS A 204 -32.70 12.17 21.23
C LYS A 204 -34.03 11.84 21.94
N GLY A 205 -34.01 10.83 22.83
CA GLY A 205 -35.19 10.40 23.61
C GLY A 205 -35.78 9.03 23.25
N GLY A 206 -35.20 8.28 22.31
CA GLY A 206 -35.57 6.88 22.08
C GLY A 206 -35.00 5.98 23.18
N ALA A 207 -35.86 5.50 24.09
CA ALA A 207 -35.48 4.54 25.12
C ALA A 207 -35.20 3.16 24.51
N ASN A 208 -34.27 2.42 25.12
CA ASN A 208 -34.13 0.97 24.98
C ASN A 208 -35.37 0.26 25.57
#